data_AF-A0AAE0M5A8-F1
#
_entry.id   AF-A0AAE0M5A8-F1
#
_cell.length_a   1.000
_cell.length_b   1.000
_cell.length_c   1.000
_cell.angle_alpha   90.00
_cell.angle_beta   90.00
_cell.angle_gamma   90.00
#
_symmetry.space_group_name_H-M   'P 1'
#
loop_
_entity.id
_entity.type
_entity.pdbx_description
1 polymer ?
#
loop_
_entity_poly.entity_id
_entity_poly.type
_entity_poly.pdbx_seq_one_letter_code
_entity_poly.pdbx_strand_id
1 'polypeptide(L)'
;MASLRASASAVRLLRGASHASRSTMVPATRRFESSSVPARKQEKEDSPLATPSHAPDYSVPVDKATSTFTPVPKHVQDGSEESVLPAAIVSGAPLELQARTVRIYKPAKPATQSGTHKGSRWRMDWDVLGKGHRWENPLMGWQSSGDFVQGTHINFKTKEDAINFAEKQGYEYFVQEPNERHFTPKAYANNFLYTANKLKHIRTK
;
A
#
# COMPACT_ATOMS: atom_id res chain seq x y z
N MET A 1 32.91 27.90 49.87
CA MET A 1 31.53 28.31 50.20
C MET A 1 30.61 27.14 49.91
N ALA A 2 30.04 26.56 50.96
CA ALA A 2 29.16 25.40 50.90
C ALA A 2 27.71 25.82 50.60
N SER A 3 26.95 24.99 49.89
CA SER A 3 25.50 24.98 50.03
C SER A 3 24.97 23.56 49.82
N LEU A 4 24.52 22.97 50.93
CA LEU A 4 23.72 21.77 51.03
C LEU A 4 22.25 22.12 50.73
N ARG A 5 21.54 21.27 49.99
CA ARG A 5 20.08 21.17 50.13
C ARG A 5 19.68 19.71 50.27
N ALA A 6 18.90 19.47 51.31
CA ALA A 6 18.52 18.18 51.83
C ALA A 6 17.26 17.62 51.16
N SER A 7 17.16 16.30 51.34
CA SER A 7 16.04 15.35 51.22
C SER A 7 14.60 15.87 51.27
N ALA A 8 13.73 15.23 50.48
CA ALA A 8 12.44 14.72 50.97
C ALA A 8 12.02 13.47 50.19
N SER A 9 11.99 12.34 50.90
CA SER A 9 11.35 11.08 50.50
C SER A 9 9.88 11.14 50.88
N ALA A 10 8.99 10.66 50.02
CA ALA A 10 7.60 10.39 50.37
C ALA A 10 7.14 9.07 49.75
N VAL A 11 7.07 8.06 50.61
CA VAL A 11 6.44 6.75 50.41
C VAL A 11 4.98 6.84 50.86
N ARG A 12 4.00 6.38 50.06
CA ARG A 12 2.78 5.71 50.60
C ARG A 12 1.89 5.01 49.55
N LEU A 13 1.93 3.68 49.62
CA LEU A 13 0.84 2.68 49.71
C LEU A 13 -0.41 2.69 48.78
N LEU A 14 -0.47 1.58 48.03
CA LEU A 14 -1.60 0.66 47.75
C LEU A 14 -2.93 0.85 48.53
N ARG A 15 -4.07 0.81 47.82
CA ARG A 15 -5.14 -0.23 47.87
C ARG A 15 -6.45 0.30 47.28
N GLY A 16 -7.17 -0.54 46.54
CA GLY A 16 -8.58 -0.30 46.21
C GLY A 16 -9.15 -1.22 45.12
N ALA A 17 -9.25 -2.53 45.41
CA ALA A 17 -10.09 -3.43 44.62
C ALA A 17 -11.54 -3.34 45.12
N SER A 18 -12.52 -3.21 44.22
CA SER A 18 -13.92 -3.51 44.55
C SER A 18 -14.69 -4.06 43.33
N HIS A 19 -15.07 -5.32 43.51
CA HIS A 19 -16.24 -6.08 43.07
C HIS A 19 -16.78 -6.03 41.63
N ALA A 20 -16.76 -7.22 41.05
CA ALA A 20 -17.53 -7.69 39.91
C ALA A 20 -19.04 -7.68 40.17
N SER A 21 -19.80 -7.37 39.12
CA SER A 21 -21.22 -7.72 39.00
C SER A 21 -21.39 -8.58 37.74
N ARG A 22 -21.53 -9.90 37.93
CA ARG A 22 -21.95 -10.83 36.87
C ARG A 22 -23.45 -10.62 36.63
N SER A 23 -23.83 -10.19 35.43
CA SER A 23 -25.21 -10.33 34.95
C SER A 23 -25.30 -11.56 34.05
N THR A 24 -26.08 -12.55 34.48
CA THR A 24 -26.43 -13.74 33.70
C THR A 24 -27.65 -13.41 32.85
N MET A 25 -27.49 -13.32 31.53
CA MET A 25 -28.62 -13.26 30.59
C MET A 25 -28.81 -14.61 29.90
N VAL A 26 -30.03 -15.13 30.01
CA VAL A 26 -30.53 -16.37 29.40
C VAL A 26 -30.64 -16.19 27.88
N PRO A 27 -30.24 -17.16 27.04
CA PRO A 27 -30.43 -17.06 25.60
C PRO A 27 -31.90 -17.38 25.25
N ALA A 28 -32.66 -16.37 24.84
CA ALA A 28 -33.96 -16.57 24.21
C ALA A 28 -33.77 -16.98 22.75
N THR A 29 -34.27 -18.16 22.39
CA THR A 29 -34.31 -18.68 21.03
C THR A 29 -35.27 -17.83 20.18
N ARG A 30 -34.72 -16.90 19.40
CA ARG A 30 -35.50 -16.20 18.36
C ARG A 30 -35.65 -17.10 17.14
N ARG A 31 -36.81 -17.75 17.07
CA ARG A 31 -37.33 -18.45 15.90
C ARG A 31 -37.53 -17.42 14.78
N PHE A 32 -36.81 -17.56 13.68
CA PHE A 32 -36.97 -16.75 12.49
C PHE A 32 -38.27 -17.17 11.79
N GLU A 33 -39.30 -16.30 11.82
CA GLU A 33 -40.43 -16.39 10.90
C GLU A 33 -40.16 -15.45 9.72
N SER A 34 -40.04 -16.01 8.53
CA SER A 34 -39.90 -15.28 7.28
C SER A 34 -41.28 -14.93 6.73
N SER A 35 -41.72 -13.68 6.89
CA SER A 35 -42.83 -13.12 6.11
C SER A 35 -42.28 -12.11 5.11
N SER A 36 -42.26 -12.51 3.85
CA SER A 36 -41.96 -11.67 2.71
C SER A 36 -43.18 -10.79 2.41
N VAL A 37 -43.10 -9.50 2.73
CA VAL A 37 -43.99 -8.47 2.17
C VAL A 37 -43.10 -7.50 1.38
N PRO A 38 -43.35 -7.26 0.08
CA PRO A 38 -42.54 -6.31 -0.67
C PRO A 38 -42.99 -4.88 -0.34
N ALA A 39 -42.09 -4.10 0.25
CA ALA A 39 -42.26 -2.67 0.41
C ALA A 39 -42.04 -1.96 -0.94
N ARG A 40 -43.08 -1.28 -1.43
CA ARG A 40 -43.06 -0.42 -2.62
C ARG A 40 -42.12 0.76 -2.38
N LYS A 41 -40.98 0.76 -3.09
CA LYS A 41 -39.97 1.83 -3.03
C LYS A 41 -40.31 2.90 -4.07
N GLN A 42 -40.32 4.16 -3.65
CA GLN A 42 -40.45 5.34 -4.50
C GLN A 42 -39.23 5.44 -5.43
N GLU A 43 -39.50 5.67 -6.72
CA GLU A 43 -38.51 5.90 -7.76
C GLU A 43 -37.83 7.25 -7.53
N LYS A 44 -36.50 7.21 -7.37
CA LYS A 44 -35.62 8.38 -7.34
C LYS A 44 -34.67 8.18 -8.51
N GLU A 45 -34.64 9.18 -9.38
CA GLU A 45 -33.95 9.24 -10.66
C GLU A 45 -32.53 8.65 -10.65
N ASP A 46 -32.24 7.85 -11.67
CA ASP A 46 -31.01 7.08 -11.84
C ASP A 46 -29.79 7.97 -12.11
N SER A 47 -29.02 8.26 -11.07
CA SER A 47 -27.58 8.49 -11.20
C SER A 47 -26.91 7.17 -11.62
N PRO A 48 -26.01 7.12 -12.62
CA PRO A 48 -25.43 5.85 -13.05
C PRO A 48 -24.71 5.19 -11.87
N LEU A 49 -24.95 3.89 -11.77
CA LEU A 49 -24.53 2.95 -10.75
C LEU A 49 -23.12 3.26 -10.21
N ALA A 50 -23.01 3.78 -8.97
CA ALA A 50 -21.73 3.90 -8.30
C ALA A 50 -21.21 2.48 -7.98
N THR A 51 -20.41 1.92 -8.88
CA THR A 51 -19.66 0.69 -8.64
C THR A 51 -18.79 0.90 -7.39
N PRO A 52 -18.76 -0.04 -6.43
CA PRO A 52 -17.81 0.06 -5.33
C PRO A 52 -16.41 0.12 -5.92
N SER A 53 -15.54 1.01 -5.41
CA SER A 53 -14.21 1.35 -5.99
C SER A 53 -13.23 0.17 -6.16
N HIS A 54 -13.64 -1.04 -5.82
CA HIS A 54 -12.84 -2.26 -5.87
C HIS A 54 -13.49 -3.44 -6.62
N ALA A 55 -14.68 -3.29 -7.18
CA ALA A 55 -15.26 -4.35 -8.01
C ALA A 55 -14.76 -4.23 -9.47
N PRO A 56 -14.40 -5.36 -10.12
CA PRO A 56 -14.07 -5.35 -11.55
C PRO A 56 -15.32 -5.01 -12.37
N ASP A 57 -15.15 -4.20 -13.42
CA ASP A 57 -16.22 -3.89 -14.35
C ASP A 57 -16.21 -4.90 -15.51
N TYR A 58 -17.20 -5.78 -15.53
CA TYR A 58 -17.38 -6.80 -16.57
C TYR A 58 -18.09 -6.28 -17.83
N SER A 59 -18.62 -5.05 -17.80
CA SER A 59 -19.39 -4.47 -18.90
C SER A 59 -18.54 -3.69 -19.92
N VAL A 60 -17.23 -3.60 -19.68
CA VAL A 60 -16.27 -2.86 -20.51
C VAL A 60 -16.15 -3.47 -21.91
N PRO A 61 -16.20 -2.67 -22.99
CA PRO A 61 -15.93 -3.13 -24.34
C PRO A 61 -14.47 -3.63 -24.43
N VAL A 62 -14.29 -4.91 -24.70
CA VAL A 62 -12.97 -5.52 -24.82
C VAL A 62 -12.36 -5.15 -26.17
N ASP A 63 -11.27 -4.40 -26.15
CA ASP A 63 -10.49 -4.09 -27.34
C ASP A 63 -9.87 -5.37 -27.94
N LYS A 64 -9.68 -5.37 -29.27
CA LYS A 64 -9.04 -6.48 -30.00
C LYS A 64 -7.60 -6.78 -29.55
N ALA A 65 -6.96 -5.83 -28.88
CA ALA A 65 -5.59 -5.95 -28.37
C ALA A 65 -5.52 -6.52 -26.94
N THR A 66 -6.66 -6.82 -26.30
CA THR A 66 -6.67 -7.32 -24.92
C THR A 66 -6.12 -8.74 -24.85
N SER A 67 -5.01 -8.94 -24.13
CA SER A 67 -4.45 -10.28 -23.92
C SER A 67 -5.33 -11.15 -23.02
N THR A 68 -5.31 -12.46 -23.21
CA THR A 68 -6.02 -13.43 -22.34
C THR A 68 -5.52 -13.41 -20.88
N PHE A 69 -4.34 -12.83 -20.64
CA PHE A 69 -3.69 -12.85 -19.34
C PHE A 69 -3.89 -11.58 -18.52
N THR A 70 -4.43 -10.53 -19.15
CA THR A 70 -4.64 -9.24 -18.50
C THR A 70 -5.81 -9.34 -17.51
N PRO A 71 -5.67 -8.79 -16.29
CA PRO A 71 -6.81 -8.63 -15.37
C PRO A 71 -7.93 -7.78 -15.99
N VAL A 72 -9.13 -7.86 -15.39
CA VAL A 72 -10.27 -7.01 -15.77
C VAL A 72 -10.07 -5.62 -15.15
N PRO A 73 -10.24 -4.53 -15.93
CA PRO A 73 -10.12 -3.18 -15.39
C PRO A 73 -11.23 -2.89 -14.39
N LYS A 74 -10.89 -2.10 -13.36
CA LYS A 74 -11.86 -1.61 -12.37
C LYS A 74 -12.52 -0.31 -12.82
N HIS A 75 -11.77 0.50 -13.55
CA HIS A 75 -12.19 1.80 -14.06
C HIS A 75 -11.53 2.04 -15.41
N VAL A 76 -12.30 2.50 -16.38
CA VAL A 76 -11.85 2.81 -17.74
C VAL A 76 -12.14 4.27 -18.04
N GLN A 77 -11.17 4.98 -18.60
CA GLN A 77 -11.34 6.38 -18.98
C GLN A 77 -12.01 6.50 -20.35
N ASP A 78 -13.32 6.78 -20.34
CA ASP A 78 -14.13 6.93 -21.56
C ASP A 78 -14.16 8.36 -22.12
N GLY A 79 -13.48 9.31 -21.48
CA GLY A 79 -13.41 10.71 -21.93
C GLY A 79 -14.56 11.58 -21.44
N SER A 80 -15.45 11.01 -20.62
CA SER A 80 -16.49 11.71 -19.88
C SER A 80 -15.98 12.43 -18.63
N GLU A 81 -14.72 12.19 -18.22
CA GLU A 81 -14.13 12.79 -17.02
C GLU A 81 -13.82 14.29 -17.22
N GLU A 82 -14.09 15.10 -16.20
CA GLU A 82 -13.88 16.55 -16.19
C GLU A 82 -12.38 16.96 -16.10
N SER A 83 -11.46 16.00 -16.04
CA SER A 83 -10.03 16.27 -16.06
C SER A 83 -9.56 16.64 -17.47
N VAL A 84 -8.56 17.52 -17.57
CA VAL A 84 -7.97 17.94 -18.86
C VAL A 84 -7.64 16.71 -19.71
N LEU A 85 -8.19 16.65 -20.93
CA LEU A 85 -8.03 15.62 -21.96
C LEU A 85 -7.26 14.38 -21.49
N PRO A 86 -7.95 13.27 -21.10
CA PRO A 86 -7.28 12.09 -20.57
C PRO A 86 -6.26 11.59 -21.59
N ALA A 87 -5.00 11.53 -21.15
CA ALA A 87 -3.91 11.11 -22.00
C ALA A 87 -4.08 9.64 -22.41
N ALA A 88 -4.84 8.85 -21.63
CA ALA A 88 -5.25 7.49 -21.94
C ALA A 88 -5.83 7.37 -23.36
N ILE A 89 -6.78 8.22 -23.73
CA ILE A 89 -7.50 8.16 -25.02
C ILE A 89 -6.59 8.57 -26.18
N VAL A 90 -5.70 9.54 -25.95
CA VAL A 90 -4.82 10.08 -26.98
C VAL A 90 -3.56 9.23 -27.17
N SER A 91 -3.13 8.49 -26.13
CA SER A 91 -1.86 7.76 -26.11
C SER A 91 -1.76 6.65 -27.16
N GLY A 92 -2.90 6.08 -27.57
CA GLY A 92 -2.95 4.88 -28.41
C GLY A 92 -2.45 3.62 -27.70
N ALA A 93 -2.24 3.67 -26.38
CA ALA A 93 -1.90 2.50 -25.59
C ALA A 93 -3.11 1.55 -25.51
N PRO A 94 -2.89 0.22 -25.46
CA PRO A 94 -3.98 -0.72 -25.36
C PRO A 94 -4.70 -0.57 -24.01
N LEU A 95 -6.03 -0.73 -24.03
CA LEU A 95 -6.89 -0.61 -22.84
C LEU A 95 -6.45 -1.53 -21.69
N GLU A 96 -5.79 -2.64 -22.02
CA GLU A 96 -5.27 -3.60 -21.06
C GLU A 96 -4.26 -3.01 -20.05
N LEU A 97 -3.64 -1.87 -20.35
CA LEU A 97 -2.78 -1.18 -19.38
C LEU A 97 -3.56 -0.51 -18.26
N GLN A 98 -4.78 -0.02 -18.52
CA GLN A 98 -5.65 0.55 -17.48
C GLN A 98 -6.10 -0.50 -16.48
N ALA A 99 -6.18 -1.76 -16.93
CA ALA A 99 -6.51 -2.87 -16.06
C ALA A 99 -5.40 -3.28 -15.10
N ARG A 100 -4.16 -2.82 -15.35
CA ARG A 100 -3.01 -3.17 -14.51
C ARG A 100 -2.82 -2.16 -13.39
N THR A 101 -2.53 -2.68 -12.22
CA THR A 101 -2.13 -1.85 -11.08
C THR A 101 -0.65 -1.47 -11.20
N VAL A 102 -0.36 -0.22 -10.88
CA VAL A 102 0.96 0.39 -10.92
C VAL A 102 1.45 0.63 -9.50
N ARG A 103 2.72 0.32 -9.23
CA ARG A 103 3.38 0.60 -7.96
C ARG A 103 4.23 1.86 -8.07
N ILE A 104 3.91 2.87 -7.29
CA ILE A 104 4.70 4.09 -7.13
C ILE A 104 5.49 3.99 -5.83
N TYR A 105 6.82 3.97 -5.92
CA TYR A 105 7.69 3.75 -4.76
C TYR A 105 9.07 4.37 -4.93
N LYS A 106 9.79 4.61 -3.83
CA LYS A 106 11.24 4.84 -3.89
C LYS A 106 11.96 3.50 -3.74
N PRO A 107 12.90 3.13 -4.62
CA PRO A 107 13.60 1.87 -4.52
C PRO A 107 14.40 1.79 -3.21
N ALA A 108 14.22 0.67 -2.50
CA ALA A 108 14.89 0.45 -1.23
C ALA A 108 16.42 0.44 -1.39
N LYS A 109 17.12 0.89 -0.35
CA LYS A 109 18.58 0.81 -0.30
C LYS A 109 19.01 -0.67 -0.30
N PRO A 110 19.87 -1.11 -1.23
CA PRO A 110 20.37 -2.48 -1.21
C PRO A 110 21.21 -2.73 0.05
N ALA A 111 20.97 -3.83 0.75
CA ALA A 111 21.75 -4.22 1.94
C ALA A 111 23.22 -4.53 1.63
N THR A 112 23.51 -4.91 0.38
CA THR A 112 24.86 -5.24 -0.10
C THR A 112 25.76 -4.03 -0.31
N GLN A 113 25.19 -2.82 -0.44
CA GLN A 113 25.94 -1.60 -0.74
C GLN A 113 25.61 -0.46 0.22
N SER A 114 26.59 0.39 0.48
CA SER A 114 26.41 1.55 1.36
C SER A 114 25.89 2.81 0.64
N GLY A 115 25.91 2.85 -0.69
CA GLY A 115 25.45 3.99 -1.49
C GLY A 115 23.94 4.25 -1.38
N THR A 116 23.54 5.51 -1.49
CA THR A 116 22.13 5.96 -1.37
C THR A 116 21.57 6.60 -2.64
N HIS A 117 22.38 6.76 -3.69
CA HIS A 117 22.01 7.51 -4.90
C HIS A 117 20.73 6.97 -5.59
N LYS A 118 20.60 5.64 -5.66
CA LYS A 118 19.48 4.97 -6.35
C LYS A 118 18.12 5.26 -5.73
N GLY A 119 18.05 5.54 -4.43
CA GLY A 119 16.80 5.79 -3.69
C GLY A 119 16.28 7.24 -3.75
N SER A 120 16.91 8.12 -4.54
CA SER A 120 16.55 9.54 -4.59
C SER A 120 15.28 9.82 -5.41
N ARG A 121 15.07 9.07 -6.49
CA ARG A 121 13.96 9.27 -7.44
C ARG A 121 12.78 8.36 -7.11
N TRP A 122 11.58 8.84 -7.40
CA TRP A 122 10.38 8.01 -7.38
C TRP A 122 10.35 7.16 -8.63
N ARG A 123 9.96 5.90 -8.48
CA ARG A 123 9.87 4.94 -9.57
C ARG A 123 8.44 4.41 -9.65
N MET A 124 7.97 4.32 -10.87
CA MET A 124 6.67 3.76 -11.21
C MET A 124 6.90 2.51 -12.06
N ASP A 125 6.44 1.37 -11.54
CA ASP A 125 6.54 0.07 -12.19
C ASP A 125 5.14 -0.57 -12.26
N TRP A 126 4.88 -1.38 -13.28
CA TRP A 126 3.66 -2.18 -13.38
C TRP A 126 3.76 -3.44 -12.54
N ASP A 127 2.63 -3.90 -12.01
CA ASP A 127 2.56 -5.21 -11.36
C ASP A 127 2.75 -6.35 -12.36
N VAL A 128 3.25 -7.46 -11.84
CA VAL A 128 3.56 -8.66 -12.60
C VAL A 128 2.27 -9.41 -12.92
N LEU A 129 2.08 -9.77 -14.20
CA LEU A 129 0.95 -10.63 -14.57
C LEU A 129 1.06 -12.01 -13.92
N GLY A 130 -0.02 -12.47 -13.30
CA GLY A 130 -0.08 -13.81 -12.71
C GLY A 130 0.06 -14.94 -13.74
N LYS A 131 -0.39 -14.70 -14.98
CA LYS A 131 -0.17 -15.59 -16.13
C LYS A 131 0.56 -14.81 -17.23
N GLY A 132 1.51 -15.41 -17.92
CA GLY A 132 2.18 -14.77 -19.05
C GLY A 132 3.33 -13.80 -18.72
N HIS A 133 3.72 -13.64 -17.44
CA HIS A 133 4.91 -12.85 -17.12
C HIS A 133 6.22 -13.54 -17.53
N ARG A 134 6.43 -14.79 -17.11
CA ARG A 134 7.61 -15.60 -17.47
C ARG A 134 7.20 -17.05 -17.69
N TRP A 135 7.67 -17.67 -18.76
CA TRP A 135 7.61 -19.11 -18.96
C TRP A 135 8.89 -19.61 -19.65
N GLU A 136 9.17 -20.90 -19.53
CA GLU A 136 10.32 -21.52 -20.17
C GLU A 136 10.06 -21.77 -21.66
N ASN A 137 11.00 -21.38 -22.51
CA ASN A 137 10.97 -21.70 -23.94
C ASN A 137 11.27 -23.20 -24.13
N PRO A 138 10.36 -24.00 -24.72
CA PRO A 138 10.54 -25.45 -24.85
C PRO A 138 11.74 -25.88 -25.70
N LEU A 139 12.26 -24.98 -26.56
CA LEU A 139 13.40 -25.30 -27.43
C LEU A 139 14.75 -25.03 -26.75
N MET A 140 14.94 -23.82 -26.20
CA MET A 140 16.24 -23.34 -25.71
C MET A 140 16.31 -23.13 -24.19
N GLY A 141 15.18 -23.22 -23.47
CA GLY A 141 15.11 -22.97 -22.03
C GLY A 141 15.16 -21.49 -21.62
N TRP A 142 15.05 -20.55 -22.56
CA TRP A 142 15.02 -19.11 -22.24
C TRP A 142 13.74 -18.70 -21.51
N GLN A 143 13.83 -17.62 -20.72
CA GLN A 143 12.67 -17.01 -20.08
C GLN A 143 11.91 -16.14 -21.10
N SER A 144 10.88 -16.73 -21.70
CA SER A 144 9.92 -16.04 -22.58
C SER A 144 8.89 -15.27 -21.77
N SER A 145 8.30 -14.23 -22.38
CA SER A 145 7.28 -13.39 -21.75
C SER A 145 6.30 -12.87 -22.80
N GLY A 146 5.04 -12.68 -22.39
CA GLY A 146 4.00 -12.03 -23.18
C GLY A 146 3.68 -10.63 -22.64
N ASP A 147 4.42 -10.20 -21.62
CA ASP A 147 4.24 -8.91 -20.98
C ASP A 147 5.11 -7.84 -21.66
N PHE A 148 4.47 -6.87 -22.32
CA PHE A 148 5.15 -5.79 -23.03
C PHE A 148 5.67 -4.67 -22.11
N VAL A 149 5.17 -4.54 -20.87
CA VAL A 149 5.61 -3.50 -19.92
C VAL A 149 6.59 -4.00 -18.87
N GLN A 150 6.92 -5.30 -18.81
CA GLN A 150 7.79 -5.88 -17.77
C GLN A 150 9.18 -5.22 -17.66
N GLY A 151 9.70 -4.65 -18.75
CA GLY A 151 11.02 -4.01 -18.80
C GLY A 151 10.96 -2.49 -18.59
N THR A 152 9.76 -1.92 -18.61
CA THR A 152 9.53 -0.48 -18.59
C THR A 152 9.43 0.01 -17.16
N HIS A 153 10.07 1.14 -16.88
CA HIS A 153 9.96 1.82 -15.60
C HIS A 153 10.13 3.33 -15.80
N ILE A 154 9.34 4.12 -15.08
CA ILE A 154 9.34 5.57 -15.22
C ILE A 154 9.87 6.20 -13.92
N ASN A 155 10.81 7.14 -14.06
CA ASN A 155 11.44 7.80 -12.93
C ASN A 155 10.97 9.25 -12.78
N PHE A 156 10.35 9.56 -11.65
CA PHE A 156 9.81 10.87 -11.30
C PHE A 156 10.67 11.58 -10.24
N LYS A 157 10.51 12.90 -10.15
CA LYS A 157 11.18 13.72 -9.12
C LYS A 157 10.37 13.73 -7.83
N THR A 158 9.06 13.94 -7.93
CA THR A 158 8.14 13.99 -6.78
C THR A 158 7.14 12.83 -6.81
N LYS A 159 6.49 12.59 -5.67
CA LYS A 159 5.39 11.62 -5.53
C LYS A 159 4.17 12.08 -6.32
N GLU A 160 3.85 13.37 -6.22
CA GLU A 160 2.70 14.00 -6.86
C GLU A 160 2.80 13.93 -8.38
N ASP A 161 3.98 14.14 -8.96
CA ASP A 161 4.18 13.99 -10.41
C ASP A 161 3.85 12.57 -10.90
N ALA A 162 4.23 11.56 -10.10
CA ALA A 162 3.97 10.15 -10.44
C ALA A 162 2.47 9.83 -10.34
N ILE A 163 1.79 10.34 -9.31
CA ILE A 163 0.34 10.18 -9.12
C ILE A 163 -0.42 10.86 -10.26
N ASN A 164 -0.10 12.13 -10.53
CA ASN A 164 -0.72 12.90 -11.61
C ASN A 164 -0.51 12.23 -12.98
N PHE A 165 0.64 11.58 -13.21
CA PHE A 165 0.88 10.82 -14.43
C PHE A 165 0.02 9.56 -14.51
N ALA A 166 -0.08 8.79 -13.42
CA ALA A 166 -0.93 7.60 -13.37
C ALA A 166 -2.41 7.93 -13.58
N GLU A 167 -2.91 8.98 -12.91
CA GLU A 167 -4.30 9.46 -13.04
C GLU A 167 -4.62 9.94 -14.46
N LYS A 168 -3.70 10.68 -15.11
CA LYS A 168 -3.88 11.12 -16.51
C LYS A 168 -3.95 9.98 -17.52
N GLN A 169 -3.34 8.84 -17.20
CA GLN A 169 -3.32 7.64 -18.05
C GLN A 169 -4.41 6.63 -17.66
N GLY A 170 -5.18 6.89 -16.60
CA GLY A 170 -6.19 5.96 -16.09
C GLY A 170 -5.60 4.70 -15.46
N TYR A 171 -4.35 4.73 -14.99
CA TYR A 171 -3.74 3.59 -14.31
C TYR A 171 -4.16 3.52 -12.84
N GLU A 172 -4.66 2.37 -12.41
CA GLU A 172 -4.82 2.11 -10.98
C GLU A 172 -3.44 2.10 -10.32
N TYR A 173 -3.28 2.82 -9.20
CA TYR A 173 -1.98 2.93 -8.54
C TYR A 173 -2.03 2.60 -7.06
N PHE A 174 -0.91 2.09 -6.55
CA PHE A 174 -0.62 1.91 -5.14
C PHE A 174 0.67 2.67 -4.79
N VAL A 175 0.59 3.56 -3.81
CA VAL A 175 1.76 4.31 -3.33
C VAL A 175 2.38 3.60 -2.14
N GLN A 176 3.63 3.21 -2.29
CA GLN A 176 4.46 2.72 -1.18
C GLN A 176 5.36 3.84 -0.66
N GLU A 177 5.13 4.25 0.58
CA GLU A 177 5.96 5.28 1.21
C GLU A 177 7.36 4.76 1.53
N PRO A 178 8.40 5.60 1.37
CA PRO A 178 9.77 5.21 1.65
C PRO A 178 9.98 4.96 3.15
N ASN A 179 10.60 3.83 3.48
CA ASN A 179 11.06 3.58 4.85
C ASN A 179 12.43 4.24 5.05
N GLU A 180 12.43 5.42 5.69
CA GLU A 180 13.64 6.16 5.99
C GLU A 180 14.35 5.63 7.25
N ARG A 181 15.68 5.63 7.23
CA ARG A 181 16.45 5.18 8.39
C ARG A 181 16.34 6.21 9.51
N HIS A 182 15.85 5.78 10.67
CA HIS A 182 15.87 6.59 11.89
C HIS A 182 17.30 7.06 12.22
N PHE A 183 17.47 8.37 12.45
CA PHE A 183 18.75 8.94 12.85
C PHE A 183 18.97 8.75 14.35
N THR A 184 20.03 8.04 14.71
CA THR A 184 20.44 7.85 16.11
C THR A 184 21.80 8.51 16.33
N PRO A 185 21.96 9.37 17.35
CA PRO A 185 23.25 9.97 17.66
C PRO A 185 24.25 8.88 18.07
N LYS A 186 25.39 8.83 17.41
CA LYS A 186 26.48 7.88 17.69
C LYS A 186 27.68 8.65 18.21
N ALA A 187 27.95 8.52 19.51
CA ALA A 187 29.16 9.07 20.13
C ALA A 187 30.16 7.95 20.42
N TYR A 188 31.40 8.10 19.95
CA TYR A 188 32.46 7.10 20.15
C TYR A 188 32.80 6.90 21.64
N ALA A 189 32.71 7.97 22.45
CA ALA A 189 32.93 7.90 23.90
C ALA A 189 31.98 6.92 24.61
N ASN A 190 30.80 6.67 24.06
CA ASN A 190 29.84 5.72 24.63
C ASN A 190 30.37 4.28 24.66
N ASN A 191 31.41 3.97 23.87
CA ASN A 191 32.05 2.65 23.87
C ASN A 191 32.85 2.38 25.16
N PHE A 192 33.22 3.42 25.93
CA PHE A 192 34.13 3.32 27.09
C PHE A 192 33.52 3.86 28.39
N LEU A 193 32.19 3.91 28.50
CA LEU A 193 31.53 4.38 29.71
C LEU A 193 31.79 3.44 30.89
N TYR A 194 32.17 4.02 32.02
CA TYR A 194 32.31 3.28 33.28
C TYR A 194 30.96 2.70 33.71
N THR A 195 30.95 1.42 34.06
CA THR A 195 29.77 0.75 34.63
C THR A 195 30.15 0.23 36.02
N ALA A 196 29.46 0.70 37.06
CA ALA A 196 29.71 0.29 38.44
C ALA A 196 29.23 -1.15 38.73
N ASN A 197 28.25 -1.63 37.96
CA ASN A 197 27.66 -2.96 38.10
C ASN A 197 28.33 -3.98 37.15
N LYS A 198 27.92 -5.24 37.25
CA LYS A 198 28.33 -6.30 36.32
C LYS A 198 28.08 -5.87 34.86
N LEU A 199 29.11 -6.00 34.04
CA LEU A 199 29.08 -5.65 32.62
C LEU A 199 28.02 -6.47 31.86
N LYS A 200 27.25 -5.83 30.98
CA LYS A 200 26.22 -6.49 30.14
C LYS A 200 26.83 -7.39 29.06
N HIS A 201 27.91 -6.93 28.45
CA HIS A 201 28.70 -7.64 27.47
C HIS A 201 30.14 -7.14 27.53
N ILE A 202 31.09 -7.97 27.13
CA ILE A 202 32.50 -7.57 26.99
C ILE A 202 32.66 -7.05 25.56
N ARG A 203 32.95 -5.76 25.41
CA ARG A 203 33.10 -5.09 24.12
C ARG A 203 34.56 -5.17 23.66
N THR A 204 34.80 -5.53 22.40
CA THR A 204 36.15 -5.62 21.83
C THR A 204 36.59 -4.30 21.20
N LYS A 205 35.81 -3.78 20.24
CA LYS A 205 35.92 -2.46 19.60
C LYS A 205 34.55 -1.94 19.20
#